data_AF-A0A535XHT8-F1
#
_entry.id   AF-A0A535XHT8-F1
#
_cell.length_a   1.000
_cell.length_b   1.000
_cell.length_c   1.000
_cell.angle_alpha   90.00
_cell.angle_beta   90.00
_cell.angle_gamma   90.00
#
_symmetry.space_group_name_H-M   'P 1'
#
loop_
_entity.id
_entity.type
_entity.pdbx_description
1 polymer ?
#
loop_
_entity_poly.entity_id
_entity_poly.type
_entity_poly.pdbx_seq_one_letter_code
_entity_poly.pdbx_strand_id
1 'polypeptide(L)'
;MQTSPISPTPPELRSGRALPAPRSDSETRPIRLLIGDSDRDFRRALRVSFSADPRIHVVGEADDGDLALKLLRLLRPDVALLDEDMPSFGGAAIARVIRSELPGTRVVVMTRSQSGGRG
;
A
#
# COMPACT_ATOMS: atom_id res chain seq x y z
N MET A 1 41.17 -3.68 38.64
CA MET A 1 40.47 -2.77 37.70
C MET A 1 39.70 -3.64 36.73
N GLN A 2 38.38 -3.68 36.85
CA GLN A 2 37.49 -4.57 36.10
C GLN A 2 36.73 -3.72 35.08
N THR A 3 36.98 -3.91 33.78
CA THR A 3 36.29 -3.20 32.70
C THR A 3 35.11 -4.05 32.23
N SER A 4 33.89 -3.60 32.48
CA SER A 4 32.68 -4.21 31.92
C SER A 4 32.58 -3.92 30.42
N PRO A 5 32.14 -4.87 29.58
CA PRO A 5 31.88 -4.60 28.17
C PRO A 5 30.57 -3.82 28.02
N ILE A 6 30.61 -2.73 27.25
CA ILE A 6 29.43 -2.01 26.80
C ILE A 6 28.78 -2.84 25.69
N SER A 7 27.62 -3.43 25.96
CA SER A 7 26.79 -4.06 24.92
C SER A 7 26.20 -2.98 24.01
N PRO A 8 26.35 -3.06 22.67
CA PRO A 8 25.64 -2.16 21.78
C PRO A 8 24.15 -2.51 21.81
N THR A 9 23.33 -1.58 22.27
CA THR A 9 21.87 -1.67 22.11
C THR A 9 21.55 -1.63 20.61
N PRO A 10 20.87 -2.63 20.03
CA PRO A 10 20.43 -2.54 18.64
C PRO A 10 19.46 -1.37 18.48
N PRO A 11 19.47 -0.65 17.34
CA PRO A 11 18.52 0.42 17.12
C PRO A 11 17.11 -0.18 17.19
N GLU A 12 16.28 0.35 18.09
CA GLU A 12 14.88 -0.04 18.15
C GLU A 12 14.25 0.22 16.79
N LEU A 13 14.02 -0.87 16.05
CA LEU A 13 13.10 -0.89 14.93
C LEU A 13 11.79 -0.33 15.46
N ARG A 14 11.53 0.96 15.19
CA ARG A 14 10.28 1.60 15.59
C ARG A 14 9.17 0.73 15.07
N SER A 15 8.51 0.03 15.99
CA SER A 15 7.36 -0.79 15.66
C SER A 15 6.40 0.14 14.94
N GLY A 16 6.24 -0.06 13.63
CA GLY A 16 5.17 0.57 12.88
C GLY A 16 3.91 0.36 13.71
N ARG A 17 3.24 1.46 14.07
CA ARG A 17 2.02 1.48 14.87
C ARG A 17 1.23 0.19 14.61
N ALA A 18 1.05 -0.62 15.65
CA ALA A 18 0.41 -1.94 15.54
C ALA A 18 -0.82 -1.82 14.64
N LEU A 19 -0.91 -2.70 13.64
CA LEU A 19 -2.13 -2.78 12.84
C LEU A 19 -3.30 -2.90 13.82
N PRO A 20 -4.35 -2.07 13.69
CA PRO A 20 -5.58 -2.31 14.42
C PRO A 20 -5.95 -3.78 14.24
N ALA A 21 -6.22 -4.49 15.34
CA ALA A 21 -6.66 -5.88 15.29
C ALA A 21 -7.79 -6.00 14.24
N PRO A 22 -7.82 -7.10 13.45
CA PRO A 22 -8.93 -7.35 12.55
C PRO A 22 -10.22 -7.24 13.37
N ARG A 23 -11.08 -6.29 12.99
CA ARG A 23 -12.37 -6.06 13.68
C ARG A 23 -13.19 -7.35 13.51
N SER A 24 -13.84 -7.77 14.59
CA SER A 24 -14.67 -8.99 14.63
C SER A 24 -15.72 -9.01 13.51
N ASP A 25 -15.88 -10.20 12.92
CA ASP A 25 -16.48 -10.51 11.61
C ASP A 25 -18.00 -10.25 11.46
N SER A 26 -18.66 -9.64 12.44
CA SER A 26 -20.13 -9.60 12.47
C SER A 26 -20.78 -8.41 11.74
N GLU A 27 -20.03 -7.34 11.40
CA GLU A 27 -20.55 -6.19 10.61
C GLU A 27 -19.44 -5.42 9.83
N THR A 28 -18.43 -6.10 9.30
CA THR A 28 -17.34 -5.41 8.59
C THR A 28 -17.76 -4.98 7.20
N ARG A 29 -18.02 -3.67 7.02
CA ARG A 29 -18.12 -3.03 5.70
C ARG A 29 -16.95 -3.48 4.80
N PRO A 30 -17.16 -3.73 3.49
CA PRO A 30 -16.09 -4.11 2.59
C PRO A 30 -14.93 -3.10 2.61
N ILE A 31 -13.70 -3.61 2.58
CA ILE A 31 -12.46 -2.83 2.47
C ILE A 31 -12.47 -2.12 1.12
N ARG A 32 -12.40 -0.80 1.14
CA ARG A 32 -12.37 0.03 -0.07
C ARG A 32 -10.93 0.11 -0.58
N LEU A 33 -10.68 -0.48 -1.75
CA LEU A 33 -9.36 -0.57 -2.38
C LEU A 33 -9.25 0.36 -3.58
N LEU A 34 -8.16 1.11 -3.69
CA LEU A 34 -7.73 1.78 -4.91
C LEU A 34 -6.52 1.08 -5.51
N ILE A 35 -6.49 0.88 -6.81
CA ILE A 35 -5.37 0.26 -7.54
C ILE A 35 -4.71 1.31 -8.43
N GLY A 36 -3.41 1.53 -8.26
CA GLY A 36 -2.58 2.36 -9.14
C GLY A 36 -1.50 1.49 -9.76
N ASP A 37 -1.47 1.38 -11.08
CA ASP A 37 -0.39 0.70 -11.81
C ASP A 37 -0.41 1.18 -13.26
N SER A 38 0.72 1.34 -13.94
CA SER A 38 0.76 1.80 -15.34
C SER A 38 0.27 0.75 -16.37
N ASP A 39 0.35 -0.54 -16.04
CA ASP A 39 -0.07 -1.68 -16.86
C ASP A 39 -1.56 -1.97 -16.69
N ARG A 40 -2.33 -1.69 -17.75
CA ARG A 40 -3.78 -1.90 -17.81
C ARG A 40 -4.17 -3.36 -17.60
N ASP A 41 -3.41 -4.32 -18.14
CA ASP A 41 -3.74 -5.73 -18.06
C ASP A 41 -3.48 -6.25 -16.65
N PHE A 42 -2.41 -5.78 -16.00
CA PHE A 42 -2.16 -6.09 -14.59
C PHE A 42 -3.23 -5.49 -13.68
N ARG A 43 -3.63 -4.21 -13.86
CA ARG A 43 -4.76 -3.62 -13.13
C ARG A 43 -6.05 -4.42 -13.29
N ARG A 44 -6.36 -4.83 -14.52
CA ARG A 44 -7.53 -5.66 -14.82
C ARG A 44 -7.47 -7.00 -14.08
N ALA A 45 -6.32 -7.67 -14.11
CA ALA A 45 -6.12 -8.94 -13.41
C ALA A 45 -6.35 -8.78 -11.91
N LEU A 46 -5.74 -7.78 -11.27
CA LEU A 46 -5.94 -7.48 -9.85
C LEU A 46 -7.41 -7.21 -9.53
N ARG A 47 -8.10 -6.39 -10.33
CA ARG A 47 -9.52 -6.10 -10.14
C ARG A 47 -10.36 -7.37 -10.18
N VAL A 48 -10.12 -8.25 -11.16
CA VAL A 48 -10.82 -9.53 -11.27
C VAL A 48 -10.53 -10.42 -10.06
N SER A 49 -9.26 -10.54 -9.66
CA SER A 49 -8.86 -11.33 -8.49
C SER A 49 -9.52 -10.85 -7.20
N PHE A 50 -9.57 -9.53 -6.97
CA PHE A 50 -10.20 -8.96 -5.77
C PHE A 50 -11.72 -8.97 -5.81
N SER A 51 -12.34 -8.99 -7.00
CA SER A 51 -13.81 -9.06 -7.13
C SER A 51 -14.40 -10.39 -6.65
N ALA A 52 -13.57 -11.43 -6.51
CA ALA A 52 -14.00 -12.74 -6.00
C ALA A 52 -14.20 -12.74 -4.46
N ASP A 53 -13.62 -11.79 -3.73
CA ASP A 53 -13.77 -11.69 -2.27
C ASP A 53 -14.75 -10.55 -1.91
N PRO A 54 -15.95 -10.85 -1.38
CA PRO A 54 -16.95 -9.82 -1.05
C PRO A 54 -16.50 -8.85 0.06
N ARG A 55 -15.40 -9.16 0.76
CA ARG A 55 -14.82 -8.27 1.78
C ARG A 55 -13.98 -7.15 1.15
N ILE A 56 -13.76 -7.16 -0.16
CA ILE A 56 -12.95 -6.16 -0.87
C ILE A 56 -13.82 -5.50 -1.96
N HIS A 57 -13.77 -4.18 -2.01
CA HIS A 57 -14.45 -3.38 -3.01
C HIS A 57 -13.46 -2.42 -3.67
N VAL A 58 -13.16 -2.65 -4.96
CA VAL A 58 -12.31 -1.75 -5.74
C VAL A 58 -13.10 -0.49 -6.09
N VAL A 59 -12.74 0.64 -5.48
CA VAL A 59 -13.46 1.91 -5.61
C VAL A 59 -12.87 2.84 -6.68
N GLY A 60 -11.67 2.55 -7.17
CA GLY A 60 -11.03 3.36 -8.19
C GLY A 60 -9.75 2.72 -8.73
N GLU A 61 -9.38 3.13 -9.95
CA GLU A 61 -8.18 2.73 -10.64
C GLU A 61 -7.45 3.97 -11.17
N ALA A 62 -6.12 3.96 -11.12
CA ALA A 62 -5.27 5.00 -11.70
C ALA A 62 -4.14 4.36 -12.52
N ASP A 63 -3.79 4.99 -13.63
CA ASP A 63 -2.66 4.64 -14.49
C ASP A 63 -1.44 5.56 -14.31
N ASP A 64 -1.62 6.69 -13.64
CA ASP A 64 -0.57 7.62 -13.27
C ASP A 64 -0.72 8.16 -11.84
N GLY A 65 0.34 8.78 -11.33
CA GLY A 65 0.39 9.29 -9.97
C GLY A 65 -0.50 10.52 -9.71
N ASP A 66 -0.77 11.34 -10.73
CA ASP A 66 -1.64 12.52 -10.59
C ASP A 66 -3.09 12.11 -10.38
N LEU A 67 -3.57 11.18 -11.21
CA LEU A 67 -4.87 10.57 -11.08
C LEU A 67 -4.98 9.78 -9.78
N ALA A 68 -3.93 9.05 -9.38
CA ALA A 68 -3.89 8.34 -8.10
C ALA A 68 -4.09 9.31 -6.92
N LEU A 69 -3.34 10.40 -6.84
CA LEU A 69 -3.49 11.41 -5.79
C LEU A 69 -4.89 12.05 -5.80
N LYS A 70 -5.42 12.38 -6.97
CA LYS A 70 -6.77 12.93 -7.13
C LYS A 70 -7.83 11.98 -6.59
N LEU A 71 -7.77 10.70 -6.97
CA LEU A 71 -8.72 9.68 -6.55
C LEU A 71 -8.57 9.32 -5.07
N LEU A 72 -7.34 9.30 -4.54
CA LEU A 72 -7.09 9.10 -3.10
C LEU A 72 -7.80 10.16 -2.25
N ARG A 73 -7.66 11.43 -2.63
CA ARG A 73 -8.30 12.57 -1.94
C ARG A 73 -9.82 12.53 -2.06
N LEU A 74 -10.33 12.17 -3.24
CA LEU A 74 -11.77 12.13 -3.52
C LEU A 74 -12.45 10.95 -2.83
N LEU A 75 -11.90 9.75 -3.01
CA LEU A 75 -12.55 8.50 -2.62
C LEU A 75 -12.22 8.09 -1.18
N ARG A 76 -11.09 8.55 -0.63
CA ARG A 76 -10.57 8.17 0.71
C ARG A 76 -10.67 6.66 0.95
N PRO A 77 -9.99 5.82 0.14
CA PRO A 77 -10.05 4.37 0.29
C PRO A 77 -9.40 3.92 1.61
N ASP A 78 -9.75 2.72 2.07
CA ASP A 78 -9.13 2.10 3.24
C ASP A 78 -7.69 1.64 2.93
N VAL A 79 -7.48 1.16 1.70
CA VAL A 79 -6.17 0.70 1.19
C VAL A 79 -5.94 1.24 -0.22
N ALA A 80 -4.71 1.63 -0.51
CA ALA A 80 -4.23 1.94 -1.84
C ALA A 80 -3.06 1.01 -2.19
N LEU A 81 -3.19 0.29 -3.29
CA LEU A 81 -2.18 -0.60 -3.83
C LEU A 81 -1.57 0.10 -5.05
N LEU A 82 -0.33 0.58 -4.93
CA LEU A 82 0.30 1.47 -5.92
C LEU A 82 1.59 0.87 -6.46
N ASP A 83 1.76 0.85 -7.77
CA ASP A 83 3.03 0.56 -8.43
C ASP A 83 4.05 1.69 -8.20
N GLU A 84 5.31 1.32 -8.00
CA GLU A 84 6.40 2.29 -7.83
C GLU A 84 6.70 3.02 -9.15
N ASP A 85 6.57 2.34 -10.28
CA ASP A 85 7.00 2.83 -11.59
C ASP A 85 5.88 3.54 -12.39
N MET A 86 4.88 4.10 -11.70
CA MET A 86 3.84 4.93 -12.33
C MET A 86 4.39 6.27 -12.85
N PRO A 87 3.90 6.77 -14.00
CA PRO A 87 4.15 8.14 -14.45
C PRO A 87 3.75 9.21 -13.42
N SER A 88 4.31 10.42 -13.56
CA SER A 88 4.16 11.58 -12.65
C SER A 88 4.74 11.38 -11.25
N PHE A 89 4.18 10.47 -10.46
CA PHE A 89 4.64 10.16 -9.11
C PHE A 89 4.58 8.67 -8.84
N GLY A 90 5.70 8.11 -8.38
CA GLY A 90 5.76 6.73 -7.93
C GLY A 90 5.01 6.48 -6.61
N GLY A 91 4.68 5.22 -6.35
CA GLY A 91 3.97 4.77 -5.16
C GLY A 91 4.56 5.27 -3.84
N ALA A 92 5.89 5.26 -3.68
CA ALA A 92 6.56 5.73 -2.47
C ALA A 92 6.43 7.25 -2.25
N ALA A 93 6.47 8.04 -3.33
CA ALA A 93 6.26 9.48 -3.26
C ALA A 93 4.82 9.80 -2.83
N ILE A 94 3.85 9.11 -3.43
CA ILE A 94 2.43 9.22 -3.07
C ILE A 94 2.21 8.79 -1.61
N ALA A 95 2.78 7.67 -1.17
CA ALA A 95 2.66 7.18 0.20
C ALA A 95 3.12 8.22 1.23
N ARG A 96 4.20 8.95 0.94
CA ARG A 96 4.72 10.01 1.82
C ARG A 96 3.72 11.16 1.98
N VAL A 97 3.12 11.61 0.89
CA VAL A 97 2.09 12.67 0.89
C VAL A 97 0.86 12.20 1.67
N ILE A 98 0.34 11.03 1.32
CA ILE A 98 -0.93 10.50 1.82
C ILE A 98 -0.85 10.12 3.29
N ARG A 99 0.32 9.72 3.80
CA ARG A 99 0.51 9.48 5.24
C ARG A 99 0.16 10.70 6.09
N SER A 100 0.39 11.91 5.57
CA SER A 100 0.05 13.16 6.24
C SER A 100 -1.37 13.64 5.95
N GLU A 101 -1.84 13.50 4.70
CA GLU A 101 -3.17 14.00 4.29
C GLU A 101 -4.32 13.08 4.71
N LEU A 102 -4.14 11.76 4.62
CA LEU A 102 -5.16 10.73 4.84
C LEU A 102 -4.62 9.60 5.75
N PRO A 103 -4.45 9.84 7.06
CA PRO A 103 -3.88 8.87 7.99
C PRO A 103 -4.72 7.58 8.17
N GLY A 104 -5.96 7.57 7.67
CA GLY A 104 -6.83 6.38 7.62
C GLY A 104 -6.58 5.47 6.42
N THR A 105 -5.96 5.98 5.35
CA THR A 105 -5.63 5.22 4.14
C THR A 105 -4.30 4.52 4.34
N ARG A 106 -4.29 3.20 4.16
CA ARG A 106 -3.07 2.39 4.18
C ARG A 106 -2.51 2.30 2.77
N VAL A 107 -1.22 2.52 2.58
CA VAL A 107 -0.59 2.44 1.26
C VAL A 107 0.35 1.24 1.22
N VAL A 108 0.16 0.39 0.22
CA VAL A 108 1.04 -0.73 -0.12
C VAL A 108 1.67 -0.40 -1.46
N VAL A 109 3.01 -0.33 -1.50
CA VAL A 109 3.75 -0.09 -2.73
C VAL A 109 4.16 -1.44 -3.32
N MET A 110 3.89 -1.62 -4.62
CA MET A 110 4.28 -2.77 -5.41
C MET A 110 5.52 -2.42 -6.23
N THR A 111 6.43 -3.38 -6.35
CA THR A 111 7.62 -3.26 -7.20
C THR A 111 7.73 -4.52 -8.05
N ARG A 112 7.96 -4.36 -9.35
CA ARG A 112 8.20 -5.51 -10.24
C ARG A 112 9.64 -5.97 -10.10
N SER A 113 9.84 -7.15 -9.54
CA SER A 113 11.14 -7.81 -9.54
C SER A 113 11.32 -8.57 -10.86
N GLN A 114 12.28 -8.16 -11.66
CA GLN A 114 12.70 -8.88 -12.86
C GLN A 114 13.56 -10.07 -12.40
N SER A 115 12.95 -11.21 -12.08
CA SER A 115 13.72 -12.44 -11.89
C SER A 115 14.17 -12.95 -13.26
N GLY A 116 15.35 -12.52 -13.70
CA GLY A 116 16.00 -13.05 -14.89
C GLY A 116 16.25 -14.55 -14.73
N GLY A 117 15.61 -15.36 -15.56
CA GLY A 117 15.93 -16.78 -15.69
C GLY A 117 17.39 -16.93 -16.11
N ARG A 118 18.18 -17.63 -15.30
CA ARG A 118 19.44 -18.18 -15.78
C ARG A 118 19.08 -19.40 -16.62
N GLY A 119 19.29 -19.27 -17.93
CA GLY A 119 19.48 -20.43 -18.81
C GLY A 119 20.77 -21.17 -18.46
#